data_AF-A0A5N6J471-F1
#
_entry.id   AF-A0A5N6J471-F1
#
_cell.length_a   1.000
_cell.length_b   1.000
_cell.length_c   1.000
_cell.angle_alpha   90.00
_cell.angle_beta   90.00
_cell.angle_gamma   90.00
#
_symmetry.space_group_name_H-M   'P 1'
#
loop_
_entity.id
_entity.type
_entity.pdbx_description
1 polymer ?
#
loop_
_entity_poly.entity_id
_entity_poly.type
_entity_poly.pdbx_seq_one_letter_code
_entity_poly.pdbx_strand_id
1 'polypeptide(L)'
;MAQPVVEPLRTTDTLGKLHYREALSIRTPQSLALPESADDPAARQKYRPFILSNTAEEDWVSDLELTTALNMAENNLKNTNQRLKVLVLYGSLRKRSYSRLVAFEACRILFRLGCDVRVFDPEGLPVKNDVDHGHPKVQELRGLSQWSDGHIWVSPEQHGNLTAVFKNQIDWIPLSTGSIRPTQGRTLAIAQVCGGSQSFNAVNSLRILGRWMRMFTIPNQSSIPKAYTQFPDEGQPGDQRLMPSGNRDRLVDCMEEFVKYTILMRPHMDLFGDRFSEREEKRVKDAKHPFLY
;
A
#
# COMPACT_ATOMS: atom_id res chain seq x y z
N MET A 1 3.22 47.71 5.19
CA MET A 1 3.60 48.00 3.78
C MET A 1 3.17 46.80 2.96
N ALA A 2 2.24 46.99 2.02
CA ALA A 2 1.73 45.93 1.16
C ALA A 2 2.80 45.53 0.12
N GLN A 3 3.00 44.21 -0.08
CA GLN A 3 3.85 43.69 -1.15
C GLN A 3 3.20 43.94 -2.52
N PRO A 4 3.99 44.18 -3.59
CA PRO A 4 3.43 44.45 -4.90
C PRO A 4 2.88 43.17 -5.54
N VAL A 5 1.65 43.25 -6.06
CA VAL A 5 1.05 42.22 -6.92
C VAL A 5 1.78 42.27 -8.25
N VAL A 6 2.50 41.19 -8.60
CA VAL A 6 3.14 41.05 -9.92
C VAL A 6 2.08 40.53 -10.89
N GLU A 7 1.65 41.37 -11.82
CA GLU A 7 0.79 40.95 -12.94
C GLU A 7 1.59 40.10 -13.94
N PRO A 8 1.02 39.01 -14.49
CA PRO A 8 1.67 38.23 -15.53
C PRO A 8 1.69 39.00 -16.87
N LEU A 9 2.89 39.09 -17.46
CA LEU A 9 3.12 39.63 -18.80
C LEU A 9 2.35 38.80 -19.85
N ARG A 10 1.35 39.44 -20.48
CA ARG A 10 0.60 38.87 -21.61
C ARG A 10 1.37 39.10 -22.91
N THR A 11 1.89 38.03 -23.51
CA THR A 11 2.33 38.05 -24.92
C THR A 11 1.39 37.18 -25.74
N THR A 12 0.63 37.80 -26.64
CA THR A 12 -0.27 37.13 -27.59
C THR A 12 0.50 36.82 -28.87
N ASP A 13 0.61 35.54 -29.24
CA ASP A 13 0.93 35.12 -30.60
C ASP A 13 -0.39 34.80 -31.35
N THR A 14 -0.36 34.93 -32.67
CA THR A 14 -1.47 35.01 -33.64
C THR A 14 -2.42 33.81 -33.75
N LEU A 15 -2.36 32.86 -32.83
CA LEU A 15 -3.31 31.76 -32.68
C LEU A 15 -3.69 31.66 -31.20
N GLY A 16 -4.88 32.16 -30.83
CA GLY A 16 -5.37 32.33 -29.46
C GLY A 16 -5.46 31.07 -28.59
N LYS A 17 -4.31 30.47 -28.27
CA LYS A 17 -4.15 29.44 -27.25
C LYS A 17 -3.50 30.07 -26.02
N LEU A 18 -4.24 30.12 -24.90
CA LEU A 18 -3.67 30.44 -23.60
C LEU A 18 -2.66 29.36 -23.21
N HIS A 19 -1.37 29.68 -23.24
CA HIS A 19 -0.34 28.87 -22.61
C HIS A 19 -0.05 29.43 -21.21
N TYR A 20 -0.57 28.75 -20.19
CA TYR A 20 -0.10 28.94 -18.82
C TYR A 20 1.30 28.32 -18.71
N ARG A 21 2.35 29.13 -18.92
CA ARG A 21 3.70 28.77 -18.51
C ARG A 21 3.83 29.11 -17.03
N GLU A 22 3.43 28.20 -16.15
CA GLU A 22 3.85 28.28 -14.75
C GLU A 22 5.37 28.19 -14.72
N ALA A 23 6.00 29.17 -14.08
CA ALA A 23 7.42 29.14 -13.80
C ALA A 23 7.71 27.86 -12.99
N LEU A 24 8.62 27.03 -13.50
CA LEU A 24 9.19 25.90 -12.76
C LEU A 24 9.94 26.46 -11.55
N SER A 25 9.20 26.74 -10.48
CA SER A 25 9.73 26.92 -9.14
C SER A 25 10.60 25.70 -8.86
N ILE A 26 11.85 25.94 -8.47
CA ILE A 26 12.76 24.91 -7.97
C ILE A 26 12.04 24.21 -6.81
N ARG A 27 11.45 23.04 -7.07
CA ARG A 27 10.67 22.30 -6.09
C ARG A 27 11.66 21.62 -5.17
N THR A 28 11.71 22.01 -3.91
CA THR A 28 12.36 21.18 -2.90
C THR A 28 11.55 19.89 -2.80
N PRO A 29 12.14 18.70 -2.98
CA PRO A 29 11.40 17.45 -2.91
C PRO A 29 10.91 17.23 -1.47
N GLN A 30 9.67 17.64 -1.20
CA GLN A 30 9.02 17.43 0.09
C GLN A 30 8.81 15.92 0.28
N SER A 31 9.20 15.42 1.45
CA SER A 31 9.06 14.03 1.86
C SER A 31 8.52 13.99 3.28
N LEU A 32 7.55 13.11 3.54
CA LEU A 32 6.99 12.85 4.86
C LEU A 32 7.53 11.55 5.47
N ALA A 33 8.54 10.95 4.84
CA ALA A 33 9.21 9.73 5.31
C ALA A 33 9.63 9.83 6.78
N LEU A 34 9.53 8.71 7.51
CA LEU A 34 10.03 8.64 8.88
C LEU A 34 11.56 8.82 8.87
N PRO A 35 12.10 9.88 9.49
CA PRO A 35 13.54 9.98 9.67
C PRO A 35 14.00 8.88 10.62
N GLU A 36 15.25 8.43 10.47
CA GLU A 36 15.81 7.36 11.28
C GLU A 36 15.73 7.65 12.80
N SER A 37 15.90 8.91 13.21
CA SER A 37 15.78 9.33 14.60
C SER A 37 14.38 9.21 15.21
N ALA A 38 13.34 9.19 14.38
CA ALA A 38 11.94 9.06 14.82
C ALA A 38 11.36 7.68 14.50
N ASP A 39 12.17 6.77 13.96
CA ASP A 39 11.76 5.43 13.56
C ASP A 39 12.18 4.39 14.61
N ASP A 40 11.28 3.49 14.99
CA ASP A 40 11.60 2.42 15.93
C ASP A 40 12.67 1.50 15.33
N PRO A 41 13.86 1.34 15.96
CA PRO A 41 14.97 0.61 15.37
C PRO A 41 14.64 -0.85 15.04
N ALA A 42 13.86 -1.52 15.91
CA ALA A 42 13.47 -2.91 15.70
C ALA A 42 12.51 -3.04 14.51
N ALA A 43 11.50 -2.17 14.39
CA ALA A 43 10.60 -2.14 13.25
C ALA A 43 11.32 -1.76 11.96
N ARG A 44 12.26 -0.80 12.00
CA ARG A 44 13.05 -0.38 10.85
C ARG A 44 13.88 -1.53 10.29
N GLN A 45 14.63 -2.21 11.16
CA GLN A 45 15.45 -3.35 10.77
C GLN A 45 14.59 -4.51 10.23
N LYS A 46 13.48 -4.81 10.90
CA LYS A 46 12.69 -6.00 10.60
C LYS A 46 11.72 -5.83 9.42
N TYR A 47 11.03 -4.69 9.35
CA TYR A 47 9.89 -4.51 8.44
C TYR A 47 10.16 -3.54 7.29
N ARG A 48 11.31 -2.85 7.27
CA ARG A 48 11.64 -1.85 6.24
C ARG A 48 12.90 -2.19 5.43
N PRO A 49 13.04 -3.42 4.89
CA PRO A 49 14.17 -3.78 4.02
C PRO A 49 14.18 -3.02 2.69
N PHE A 50 13.11 -2.28 2.37
CA PHE A 50 13.03 -1.43 1.18
C PHE A 50 13.83 -0.13 1.31
N ILE A 51 14.22 0.28 2.52
CA ILE A 51 15.07 1.45 2.76
C ILE A 51 16.50 1.08 2.36
N LEU A 52 17.01 1.74 1.32
CA LEU A 52 18.35 1.49 0.80
C LEU A 52 19.37 2.30 1.63
N SER A 53 20.50 1.68 1.96
CA SER A 53 21.57 2.28 2.78
C SER A 53 22.40 3.33 2.03
N ASN A 54 22.40 3.29 0.70
CA ASN A 54 23.16 4.22 -0.13
C ASN A 54 22.24 5.33 -0.67
N THR A 55 22.46 6.54 -0.18
CA THR A 55 22.02 7.82 -0.74
C THR A 55 22.78 8.22 -2.00
N ALA A 56 23.27 7.24 -2.77
CA ALA A 56 24.05 7.51 -3.98
C ALA A 56 23.09 7.75 -5.15
N GLU A 57 22.76 9.03 -5.32
CA GLU A 57 22.40 9.73 -6.56
C GLU A 57 21.12 9.23 -7.29
N GLU A 58 20.07 10.06 -7.24
CA GLU A 58 18.77 9.94 -7.92
C GLU A 58 17.82 8.83 -7.42
N ASP A 59 17.25 9.03 -6.22
CA ASP A 59 16.01 8.34 -5.87
C ASP A 59 14.83 8.94 -6.63
N TRP A 60 14.46 8.34 -7.77
CA TRP A 60 13.33 8.81 -8.61
C TRP A 60 12.01 8.97 -7.85
N VAL A 61 11.82 8.29 -6.71
CA VAL A 61 10.63 8.46 -5.87
C VAL A 61 10.59 9.87 -5.28
N SER A 62 11.74 10.49 -4.99
CA SER A 62 11.85 11.86 -4.50
C SER A 62 11.41 12.90 -5.53
N ASP A 63 11.53 12.58 -6.82
CA ASP A 63 11.21 13.49 -7.93
C ASP A 63 9.74 13.42 -8.38
N LEU A 64 8.94 12.49 -7.84
CA LEU A 64 7.54 12.36 -8.24
C LEU A 64 6.72 13.60 -7.86
N GLU A 65 5.88 14.02 -8.80
CA GLU A 65 4.81 15.00 -8.56
C GLU A 65 3.68 14.33 -7.77
N LEU A 66 3.65 14.54 -6.46
CA LEU A 66 2.65 13.97 -5.55
C LEU A 66 2.07 15.03 -4.61
N THR A 67 2.10 16.31 -5.00
CA THR A 67 1.81 17.46 -4.13
C THR A 67 0.44 17.34 -3.46
N THR A 68 -0.58 16.91 -4.21
CA THR A 68 -1.93 16.75 -3.67
C THR A 68 -1.97 15.70 -2.56
N ALA A 69 -1.41 14.51 -2.80
CA ALA A 69 -1.39 13.44 -1.80
C ALA A 69 -0.50 13.77 -0.61
N LEU A 70 0.64 14.44 -0.82
CA LEU A 70 1.52 14.93 0.25
C LEU A 70 0.79 15.92 1.15
N ASN A 71 0.12 16.92 0.59
CA ASN A 71 -0.66 17.89 1.36
C ASN A 71 -1.78 17.21 2.16
N MET A 72 -2.48 16.24 1.56
CA MET A 72 -3.50 15.46 2.26
C MET A 72 -2.90 14.66 3.43
N ALA A 73 -1.79 13.96 3.21
CA ALA A 73 -1.12 13.16 4.22
C ALA A 73 -0.54 14.04 5.35
N GLU A 74 0.08 15.18 5.02
CA GLU A 74 0.61 16.14 5.99
C GLU A 74 -0.51 16.69 6.88
N ASN A 75 -1.62 17.13 6.29
CA ASN A 75 -2.78 17.62 7.03
C ASN A 75 -3.40 16.53 7.91
N ASN A 76 -3.53 15.30 7.39
CA ASN A 76 -4.02 14.17 8.17
C ASN A 76 -3.11 13.87 9.37
N LEU A 77 -1.79 13.89 9.16
CA LEU A 77 -0.81 13.66 10.22
C LEU A 77 -0.85 14.76 11.28
N LYS A 78 -0.93 16.04 10.89
CA LYS A 78 -1.07 17.17 11.83
C LYS A 78 -2.34 17.07 12.67
N ASN A 79 -3.46 16.68 12.05
CA ASN A 79 -4.76 16.63 12.73
C ASN A 79 -4.94 15.41 13.64
N THR A 80 -4.36 14.27 13.26
CA THR A 80 -4.55 13.00 14.00
C THR A 80 -3.37 12.63 14.88
N ASN A 81 -2.21 13.24 14.65
CA ASN A 81 -0.91 12.82 15.19
C ASN A 81 -0.61 11.33 14.93
N GLN A 82 -1.19 10.75 13.88
CA GLN A 82 -1.08 9.34 13.55
C GLN A 82 -0.86 9.13 12.05
N ARG A 83 0.24 8.45 11.71
CA ARG A 83 0.53 8.00 10.35
C ARG A 83 -0.44 6.90 9.92
N LEU A 84 -0.67 6.80 8.61
CA LEU A 84 -1.37 5.65 8.03
C LEU A 84 -0.50 4.41 8.18
N LYS A 85 -1.07 3.33 8.70
CA LYS A 85 -0.36 2.06 8.92
C LYS A 85 -0.62 1.12 7.76
N VAL A 86 0.43 0.72 7.05
CA VAL A 86 0.30 -0.07 5.82
C VAL A 86 1.06 -1.38 5.94
N LEU A 87 0.34 -2.50 5.84
CA LEU A 87 0.93 -3.83 5.73
C LEU A 87 1.14 -4.20 4.26
N VAL A 88 2.35 -4.62 3.91
CA VAL A 88 2.67 -5.07 2.55
C VAL A 88 2.99 -6.56 2.55
N LEU A 89 2.29 -7.31 1.70
CA LEU A 89 2.45 -8.75 1.49
C LEU A 89 2.94 -9.03 0.08
N TYR A 90 3.86 -9.98 -0.09
CA TYR A 90 4.35 -10.43 -1.40
C TYR A 90 4.28 -11.95 -1.59
N GLY A 91 4.18 -12.40 -2.85
CA GLY A 91 3.85 -13.79 -3.19
C GLY A 91 4.99 -14.68 -3.66
N SER A 92 6.25 -14.41 -3.32
CA SER A 92 7.36 -15.29 -3.74
C SER A 92 8.55 -15.25 -2.81
N LEU A 93 9.03 -16.45 -2.47
CA LEU A 93 10.23 -16.73 -1.68
C LEU A 93 11.50 -16.91 -2.53
N ARG A 94 11.43 -16.68 -3.86
CA ARG A 94 12.61 -16.77 -4.72
C ARG A 94 13.65 -15.75 -4.27
N LYS A 95 14.93 -16.12 -4.35
CA LYS A 95 16.06 -15.20 -4.10
C LYS A 95 15.90 -13.88 -4.87
N ARG A 96 15.62 -13.97 -6.17
CA ARG A 96 15.24 -12.83 -7.02
C ARG A 96 13.72 -12.84 -7.27
N SER A 97 12.98 -12.23 -6.35
CA SER A 97 11.51 -12.17 -6.38
C SER A 97 11.02 -10.82 -6.90
N TYR A 98 10.53 -10.78 -8.15
CA TYR A 98 10.00 -9.53 -8.73
C TYR A 98 8.76 -8.99 -8.01
N SER A 99 7.92 -9.86 -7.43
CA SER A 99 6.81 -9.39 -6.58
C SER A 99 7.32 -8.69 -5.32
N ARG A 100 8.43 -9.16 -4.73
CA ARG A 100 9.07 -8.51 -3.58
C ARG A 100 9.69 -7.17 -3.98
N LEU A 101 10.36 -7.10 -5.13
CA LEU A 101 10.94 -5.85 -5.63
C LEU A 101 9.86 -4.79 -5.92
N VAL A 102 8.75 -5.19 -6.57
CA VAL A 102 7.60 -4.30 -6.81
C VAL A 102 6.93 -3.89 -5.50
N ALA A 103 6.83 -4.80 -4.53
CA ALA A 103 6.36 -4.47 -3.19
C ALA A 103 7.26 -3.43 -2.52
N PHE A 104 8.59 -3.53 -2.65
CA PHE A 104 9.52 -2.55 -2.10
C PHE A 104 9.41 -1.18 -2.77
N GLU A 105 9.19 -1.11 -4.09
CA GLU A 105 8.92 0.15 -4.77
C GLU A 105 7.62 0.80 -4.31
N ALA A 106 6.54 0.01 -4.16
CA ALA A 106 5.31 0.47 -3.53
C ALA A 106 5.57 1.04 -2.12
N CYS A 107 6.39 0.35 -1.31
CA CYS A 107 6.76 0.80 0.02
C CYS A 107 7.51 2.14 0.01
N ARG A 108 8.45 2.35 -0.92
CA ARG A 108 9.21 3.60 -1.02
C ARG A 108 8.30 4.79 -1.32
N ILE A 109 7.34 4.62 -2.24
CA ILE A 109 6.34 5.65 -2.58
C ILE A 109 5.48 5.98 -1.35
N LEU A 110 4.93 4.95 -0.69
CA LEU A 110 4.09 5.12 0.51
C LEU A 110 4.86 5.73 1.68
N PHE A 111 6.13 5.35 1.86
CA PHE A 111 7.00 5.89 2.89
C PHE A 111 7.25 7.38 2.64
N ARG A 112 7.53 7.80 1.39
CA ARG A 112 7.62 9.22 1.02
C ARG A 112 6.32 9.97 1.31
N LEU A 113 5.17 9.35 1.06
CA LEU A 113 3.84 9.90 1.38
C LEU A 113 3.54 9.92 2.89
N GLY A 114 4.45 9.45 3.74
CA GLY A 114 4.35 9.56 5.20
C GLY A 114 3.64 8.41 5.90
N CYS A 115 3.40 7.29 5.21
CA CYS A 115 2.87 6.08 5.82
C CYS A 115 3.92 5.41 6.74
N ASP A 116 3.46 4.81 7.84
CA ASP A 116 4.21 3.76 8.54
C ASP A 116 3.99 2.46 7.78
N VAL A 117 5.01 2.03 7.04
CA VAL A 117 4.93 0.85 6.15
C VAL A 117 5.69 -0.31 6.78
N ARG A 118 5.07 -1.49 6.83
CA ARG A 118 5.69 -2.74 7.30
C ARG A 118 5.52 -3.84 6.27
N VAL A 119 6.63 -4.39 5.79
CA VAL A 119 6.64 -5.57 4.92
C VAL A 119 6.70 -6.82 5.76
N PHE A 120 5.76 -7.75 5.56
CA PHE A 120 5.85 -9.08 6.15
C PHE A 120 6.69 -9.98 5.26
N ASP A 121 7.73 -10.59 5.83
CA ASP A 121 8.48 -11.67 5.18
C ASP A 121 7.77 -13.01 5.42
N PRO A 122 7.26 -13.71 4.39
CA PRO A 122 6.56 -14.97 4.57
C PRO A 122 7.48 -16.19 4.75
N GLU A 123 8.81 -16.03 4.76
CA GLU A 123 9.72 -17.14 5.03
C GLU A 123 9.45 -17.77 6.41
N GLY A 124 9.38 -19.10 6.45
CA GLY A 124 9.03 -19.86 7.65
C GLY A 124 7.56 -19.82 8.07
N LEU A 125 6.65 -19.19 7.30
CA LEU A 125 5.21 -19.27 7.58
C LEU A 125 4.70 -20.69 7.26
N PRO A 126 4.13 -21.43 8.22
CA PRO A 126 3.62 -22.79 7.97
C PRO A 126 2.46 -22.77 6.98
N VAL A 127 2.21 -23.88 6.29
CA VAL A 127 1.00 -24.04 5.50
C VAL A 127 -0.22 -24.00 6.42
N LYS A 128 -1.27 -23.28 6.04
CA LYS A 128 -2.50 -23.17 6.85
C LYS A 128 -3.05 -24.55 7.17
N ASN A 129 -3.12 -24.82 8.47
CA ASN A 129 -3.77 -25.98 9.09
C ASN A 129 -4.55 -25.51 10.34
N ASP A 130 -5.19 -26.43 11.06
CA ASP A 130 -6.04 -26.10 12.22
C ASP A 130 -5.35 -26.28 13.58
N VAL A 131 -4.01 -26.38 13.61
CA VAL A 131 -3.25 -26.66 14.85
C VAL A 131 -2.21 -25.59 15.18
N ASP A 132 -1.57 -24.95 14.19
CA ASP A 132 -0.41 -24.09 14.42
C ASP A 132 -0.74 -22.61 14.62
N HIS A 133 -1.85 -22.31 15.28
CA HIS A 133 -2.26 -20.93 15.53
C HIS A 133 -1.24 -20.15 16.38
N GLY A 134 -0.48 -20.82 17.24
CA GLY A 134 0.56 -20.21 18.09
C GLY A 134 1.90 -19.96 17.40
N HIS A 135 2.08 -20.36 16.13
CA HIS A 135 3.35 -20.21 15.43
C HIS A 135 3.78 -18.74 15.35
N PRO A 136 5.06 -18.38 15.63
CA PRO A 136 5.51 -16.99 15.69
C PRO A 136 5.20 -16.18 14.42
N LYS A 137 5.40 -16.77 13.24
CA LYS A 137 5.06 -16.12 11.94
C LYS A 137 3.56 -15.90 11.76
N VAL A 138 2.71 -16.79 12.29
CA VAL A 138 1.25 -16.64 12.22
C VAL A 138 0.80 -15.50 13.13
N GLN A 139 1.35 -15.44 14.36
CA GLN A 139 1.08 -14.37 15.31
C GLN A 139 1.57 -13.01 14.80
N GLU A 140 2.77 -12.97 14.22
CA GLU A 140 3.32 -11.79 13.55
C GLU A 140 2.41 -11.30 12.43
N LEU A 141 2.01 -12.17 11.49
CA LEU A 141 1.14 -11.81 10.37
C LEU A 141 -0.21 -11.28 10.86
N ARG A 142 -0.82 -11.94 11.85
CA ARG A 142 -2.09 -11.49 12.44
C ARG A 142 -1.96 -10.17 13.16
N GLY A 143 -0.90 -9.98 13.93
CA GLY A 143 -0.61 -8.72 14.63
C GLY A 143 -0.38 -7.56 13.66
N LEU A 144 0.39 -7.79 12.58
CA LEU A 144 0.57 -6.81 11.51
C LEU A 144 -0.73 -6.50 10.77
N SER A 145 -1.52 -7.53 10.47
CA SER A 145 -2.83 -7.38 9.84
C SER A 145 -3.67 -6.47 10.73
N GLN A 146 -3.89 -6.84 12.01
CA GLN A 146 -4.65 -6.07 13.00
C GLN A 146 -4.16 -4.63 13.16
N TRP A 147 -2.83 -4.40 13.16
CA TRP A 147 -2.22 -3.08 13.28
C TRP A 147 -2.51 -2.13 12.10
N SER A 148 -2.74 -2.66 10.90
CA SER A 148 -2.85 -1.84 9.68
C SER A 148 -4.17 -1.07 9.53
N ASP A 149 -4.10 0.06 8.83
CA ASP A 149 -5.24 0.80 8.27
C ASP A 149 -5.59 0.30 6.85
N GLY A 150 -4.61 -0.27 6.15
CA GLY A 150 -4.77 -0.83 4.82
C GLY A 150 -3.62 -1.74 4.40
N HIS A 151 -3.83 -2.51 3.34
CA HIS A 151 -2.83 -3.46 2.82
C HIS A 151 -2.42 -3.15 1.37
N ILE A 152 -1.19 -3.54 1.03
CA ILE A 152 -0.73 -3.71 -0.35
C ILE A 152 -0.44 -5.19 -0.60
N TRP A 153 -1.08 -5.77 -1.61
CA TRP A 153 -0.94 -7.18 -1.96
C TRP A 153 -0.28 -7.35 -3.32
N VAL A 154 0.92 -7.96 -3.33
CA VAL A 154 1.69 -8.16 -4.57
C VAL A 154 1.95 -9.65 -4.84
N SER A 155 1.19 -10.25 -5.76
CA SER A 155 1.40 -11.66 -6.14
C SER A 155 2.03 -11.78 -7.53
N PRO A 156 3.02 -12.66 -7.74
CA PRO A 156 3.28 -13.16 -9.08
C PRO A 156 2.06 -13.89 -9.64
N GLU A 157 2.03 -14.01 -10.95
CA GLU A 157 1.20 -14.99 -11.63
C GLU A 157 2.00 -16.26 -11.90
N GLN A 158 1.55 -17.38 -11.32
CA GLN A 158 2.15 -18.70 -11.53
C GLN A 158 1.06 -19.67 -12.00
N HIS A 159 1.33 -20.36 -13.12
CA HIS A 159 0.35 -21.20 -13.80
C HIS A 159 -1.00 -20.51 -14.04
N GLY A 160 -0.96 -19.20 -14.35
CA GLY A 160 -2.14 -18.38 -14.65
C GLY A 160 -2.96 -17.96 -13.43
N ASN A 161 -2.46 -18.10 -12.20
CA ASN A 161 -3.17 -17.74 -10.98
C ASN A 161 -2.25 -17.11 -9.91
N LEU A 162 -2.83 -16.60 -8.82
CA LEU A 162 -2.06 -16.15 -7.66
C LEU A 162 -1.27 -17.31 -7.03
N THR A 163 -0.17 -16.99 -6.38
CA THR A 163 0.74 -18.02 -5.84
C THR A 163 0.22 -18.65 -4.56
N ALA A 164 0.59 -19.91 -4.31
CA ALA A 164 0.32 -20.58 -3.03
C ALA A 164 0.96 -19.83 -1.84
N VAL A 165 2.17 -19.28 -2.01
CA VAL A 165 2.85 -18.44 -1.01
C VAL A 165 1.98 -17.24 -0.63
N PHE A 166 1.37 -16.57 -1.61
CA PHE A 166 0.48 -15.44 -1.34
C PHE A 166 -0.80 -15.90 -0.65
N LYS A 167 -1.45 -16.93 -1.21
CA LYS A 167 -2.73 -17.44 -0.69
C LYS A 167 -2.62 -17.91 0.75
N ASN A 168 -1.52 -18.60 1.09
CA ASN A 168 -1.25 -19.09 2.43
C ASN A 168 -1.22 -17.97 3.48
N GLN A 169 -0.66 -16.79 3.14
CA GLN A 169 -0.69 -15.63 4.04
C GLN A 169 -2.12 -15.18 4.33
N ILE A 170 -2.96 -15.05 3.29
CA ILE A 170 -4.36 -14.65 3.47
C ILE A 170 -5.14 -15.67 4.29
N ASP A 171 -4.89 -16.97 4.07
CA ASP A 171 -5.57 -18.06 4.79
C ASP A 171 -5.27 -18.09 6.30
N TRP A 172 -4.15 -17.49 6.73
CA TRP A 172 -3.84 -17.32 8.14
C TRP A 172 -4.53 -16.11 8.80
N ILE A 173 -5.09 -15.19 8.02
CA ILE A 173 -5.79 -14.00 8.51
C ILE A 173 -7.29 -14.34 8.63
N PRO A 174 -7.84 -14.47 9.85
CA PRO A 174 -9.25 -14.81 10.01
C PRO A 174 -10.14 -13.58 9.77
N LEU A 175 -11.40 -13.81 9.36
CA LEU A 175 -12.42 -12.75 9.30
C LEU A 175 -12.82 -12.22 10.69
N SER A 176 -12.60 -13.00 11.75
CA SER A 176 -12.81 -12.60 13.13
C SER A 176 -11.95 -13.41 14.09
N THR A 177 -11.52 -12.77 15.17
CA THR A 177 -10.99 -13.42 16.37
C THR A 177 -11.66 -12.75 17.56
N GLY A 178 -12.72 -13.39 18.08
CA GLY A 178 -13.62 -12.73 19.03
C GLY A 178 -14.30 -11.50 18.40
N SER A 179 -14.21 -10.35 19.08
CA SER A 179 -14.74 -9.07 18.59
C SER A 179 -13.86 -8.40 17.53
N ILE A 180 -12.60 -8.84 17.36
CA ILE A 180 -11.64 -8.19 16.46
C ILE A 180 -11.87 -8.67 15.02
N ARG A 181 -11.94 -7.72 14.08
CA ARG A 181 -12.04 -7.96 12.63
C ARG A 181 -10.76 -7.44 11.94
N PRO A 182 -9.73 -8.29 11.73
CA PRO A 182 -8.40 -7.85 11.29
C PRO A 182 -8.32 -7.21 9.90
N THR A 183 -9.34 -7.33 9.05
CA THR A 183 -9.31 -6.78 7.67
C THR A 183 -10.54 -5.95 7.32
N GLN A 184 -11.62 -6.04 8.11
CA GLN A 184 -12.89 -5.42 7.76
C GLN A 184 -12.76 -3.90 7.69
N GLY A 185 -13.24 -3.30 6.59
CA GLY A 185 -13.27 -1.85 6.39
C GLY A 185 -11.94 -1.22 5.99
N ARG A 186 -10.84 -1.99 5.96
CA ARG A 186 -9.50 -1.51 5.60
C ARG A 186 -9.36 -1.35 4.09
N THR A 187 -8.54 -0.41 3.67
CA THR A 187 -8.23 -0.21 2.25
C THR A 187 -7.27 -1.28 1.72
N LEU A 188 -7.38 -1.61 0.44
CA LEU A 188 -6.53 -2.58 -0.22
C LEU A 188 -6.12 -2.07 -1.61
N ALA A 189 -4.81 -2.04 -1.87
CA ALA A 189 -4.29 -1.96 -3.24
C ALA A 189 -3.66 -3.29 -3.66
N ILE A 190 -3.82 -3.64 -4.93
CA ILE A 190 -3.38 -4.92 -5.48
C ILE A 190 -2.45 -4.71 -6.66
N ALA A 191 -1.42 -5.54 -6.74
CA ALA A 191 -0.49 -5.58 -7.85
C ALA A 191 -0.12 -7.03 -8.22
N GLN A 192 0.25 -7.23 -9.49
CA GLN A 192 0.88 -8.47 -9.92
C GLN A 192 2.13 -8.24 -10.77
N VAL A 193 2.94 -9.30 -10.84
CA VAL A 193 4.05 -9.42 -11.80
C VAL A 193 3.86 -10.67 -12.65
N CYS A 194 4.19 -10.57 -13.94
CA CYS A 194 4.16 -11.70 -14.86
C CYS A 194 5.58 -12.01 -15.36
N GLY A 195 5.90 -13.29 -15.54
CA GLY A 195 7.09 -13.69 -16.27
C GLY A 195 6.95 -13.51 -17.79
N GLY A 196 5.72 -13.61 -18.32
CA GLY A 196 5.41 -13.48 -19.74
C GLY A 196 4.68 -12.19 -20.11
N SER A 197 3.85 -12.25 -21.16
CA SER A 197 2.96 -11.17 -21.58
C SER A 197 2.03 -10.70 -20.47
N GLN A 198 1.43 -9.52 -20.66
CA GLN A 198 0.54 -8.93 -19.67
C GLN A 198 -0.68 -9.83 -19.44
N SER A 199 -1.06 -9.95 -18.17
CA SER A 199 -2.20 -10.72 -17.68
C SER A 199 -2.81 -9.97 -16.50
N PHE A 200 -4.00 -10.38 -16.09
CA PHE A 200 -4.69 -9.81 -14.93
C PHE A 200 -5.27 -10.88 -14.01
N ASN A 201 -4.92 -12.15 -14.20
CA ASN A 201 -5.58 -13.24 -13.47
C ASN A 201 -5.28 -13.18 -11.98
N ALA A 202 -4.04 -12.90 -11.60
CA ALA A 202 -3.67 -12.79 -10.19
C ALA A 202 -4.37 -11.59 -9.53
N VAL A 203 -4.34 -10.39 -10.12
CA VAL A 203 -5.05 -9.22 -9.53
C VAL A 203 -6.57 -9.40 -9.52
N ASN A 204 -7.18 -10.05 -10.52
CA ASN A 204 -8.61 -10.36 -10.48
C ASN A 204 -8.95 -11.27 -9.30
N SER A 205 -8.13 -12.29 -9.07
CA SER A 205 -8.29 -13.19 -7.92
C SER A 205 -8.04 -12.47 -6.59
N LEU A 206 -7.04 -11.59 -6.52
CA LEU A 206 -6.76 -10.76 -5.34
C LEU A 206 -7.92 -9.79 -5.03
N ARG A 207 -8.55 -9.20 -6.05
CA ARG A 207 -9.72 -8.32 -5.89
C ARG A 207 -10.91 -9.07 -5.31
N ILE A 208 -11.17 -10.27 -5.82
CA ILE A 208 -12.18 -11.19 -5.27
C ILE A 208 -11.80 -11.52 -3.82
N LEU A 209 -10.56 -11.91 -3.53
CA LEU A 209 -10.12 -12.17 -2.15
C LEU A 209 -10.30 -10.95 -1.24
N GLY A 210 -9.96 -9.75 -1.69
CA GLY A 210 -10.16 -8.50 -0.94
C GLY A 210 -11.62 -8.28 -0.56
N ARG A 211 -12.56 -8.55 -1.47
CA ARG A 211 -14.00 -8.53 -1.19
C ARG A 211 -14.38 -9.57 -0.13
N TRP A 212 -13.85 -10.80 -0.23
CA TRP A 212 -14.08 -11.85 0.78
C TRP A 212 -13.56 -11.42 2.16
N MET A 213 -12.41 -10.76 2.21
CA MET A 213 -11.80 -10.20 3.42
C MET A 213 -12.48 -8.90 3.90
N ARG A 214 -13.57 -8.47 3.25
CA ARG A 214 -14.34 -7.25 3.57
C ARG A 214 -13.50 -5.98 3.54
N MET A 215 -12.49 -5.94 2.67
CA MET A 215 -11.62 -4.78 2.44
C MET A 215 -12.19 -3.90 1.33
N PHE A 216 -11.95 -2.59 1.41
CA PHE A 216 -12.21 -1.67 0.33
C PHE A 216 -11.04 -1.72 -0.67
N THR A 217 -11.20 -2.53 -1.72
CA THR A 217 -10.16 -2.63 -2.76
C THR A 217 -10.27 -1.45 -3.70
N ILE A 218 -9.23 -0.62 -3.77
CA ILE A 218 -9.24 0.58 -4.62
C ILE A 218 -9.46 0.21 -6.10
N PRO A 219 -10.04 1.10 -6.91
CA PRO A 219 -10.28 0.84 -8.32
C PRO A 219 -8.99 0.51 -9.09
N ASN A 220 -7.93 1.29 -8.89
CA ASN A 220 -6.70 1.15 -9.66
C ASN A 220 -5.90 -0.10 -9.23
N GLN A 221 -5.11 -0.64 -10.15
CA GLN A 221 -4.30 -1.83 -9.93
C GLN A 221 -3.08 -1.84 -10.87
N SER A 222 -2.00 -2.48 -10.43
CA SER A 222 -0.77 -2.63 -11.21
C SER A 222 -0.60 -4.06 -11.73
N SER A 223 -0.25 -4.22 -13.00
CA SER A 223 0.13 -5.52 -13.58
C SER A 223 1.33 -5.33 -14.48
N ILE A 224 2.48 -5.86 -14.04
CA ILE A 224 3.77 -5.63 -14.67
C ILE A 224 4.15 -6.86 -15.53
N PRO A 225 4.05 -6.77 -16.87
CA PRO A 225 4.47 -7.85 -17.77
C PRO A 225 5.98 -7.99 -17.84
N LYS A 226 6.46 -9.19 -18.21
CA LYS A 226 7.88 -9.50 -18.42
C LYS A 226 8.76 -8.88 -17.33
N ALA A 227 8.41 -9.07 -16.06
CA ALA A 227 8.96 -8.29 -14.94
C ALA A 227 10.50 -8.33 -14.85
N TYR A 228 11.11 -9.39 -15.39
CA TYR A 228 12.56 -9.51 -15.52
C TYR A 228 13.23 -8.44 -16.38
N THR A 229 12.50 -7.82 -17.32
CA THR A 229 13.00 -6.71 -18.14
C THR A 229 12.70 -5.33 -17.55
N GLN A 230 12.05 -5.26 -16.38
CA GLN A 230 11.63 -4.02 -15.74
C GLN A 230 12.55 -3.60 -14.60
N PHE A 231 13.52 -4.46 -14.24
CA PHE A 231 14.57 -4.20 -13.27
C PHE A 231 15.93 -4.46 -13.91
N PRO A 232 17.00 -3.75 -13.50
CA PRO A 232 18.35 -4.14 -13.89
C PRO A 232 18.69 -5.56 -13.42
N ASP A 233 19.69 -6.16 -14.06
CA ASP A 233 20.19 -7.49 -13.72
C ASP A 233 20.68 -7.56 -12.27
N GLU A 234 20.49 -8.71 -11.62
CA GLU A 234 20.91 -8.91 -10.21
C GLU A 234 22.40 -8.58 -10.03
N GLY A 235 22.72 -7.72 -9.06
CA GLY A 235 24.08 -7.26 -8.78
C GLY A 235 24.52 -6.01 -9.55
N GLN A 236 23.75 -5.51 -10.51
CA GLN A 236 24.02 -4.23 -11.15
C GLN A 236 23.57 -3.04 -10.28
N PRO A 237 24.15 -1.84 -10.46
CA PRO A 237 23.66 -0.63 -9.80
C PRO A 237 22.16 -0.43 -10.04
N GLY A 238 21.40 -0.21 -8.96
CA GLY A 238 19.95 -0.01 -9.05
C GLY A 238 19.16 -1.29 -9.36
N ASP A 239 19.72 -2.49 -9.24
CA ASP A 239 19.02 -3.76 -9.46
C ASP A 239 17.73 -3.93 -8.62
N GLN A 240 17.59 -3.20 -7.53
CA GLN A 240 16.38 -3.18 -6.71
C GLN A 240 15.37 -2.09 -7.11
N ARG A 241 15.63 -1.38 -8.21
CA ARG A 241 14.84 -0.24 -8.68
C ARG A 241 14.05 -0.58 -9.93
N LEU A 242 12.77 -0.24 -9.92
CA LEU A 242 11.90 -0.36 -11.09
C LEU A 242 12.27 0.72 -12.11
N MET A 243 12.59 0.29 -13.33
CA MET A 243 13.02 1.17 -14.41
C MET A 243 11.89 2.08 -14.92
N PRO A 244 12.21 3.25 -15.51
CA PRO A 244 11.23 4.15 -16.11
C PRO A 244 10.35 3.45 -17.15
N SER A 245 9.04 3.46 -16.92
CA SER A 245 8.03 2.87 -17.82
C SER A 245 6.62 3.30 -17.38
N GLY A 246 5.64 3.14 -18.27
CA GLY A 246 4.23 3.34 -17.88
C GLY A 246 3.75 2.36 -16.80
N ASN A 247 4.42 1.22 -16.61
CA ASN A 247 4.15 0.29 -15.51
C ASN A 247 4.59 0.88 -14.15
N ARG A 248 5.71 1.62 -14.15
CA ARG A 248 6.19 2.36 -12.98
C ARG A 248 5.21 3.47 -12.63
N ASP A 249 4.78 4.25 -13.61
CA ASP A 249 3.84 5.36 -13.41
C ASP A 249 2.50 4.82 -12.88
N ARG A 250 2.00 3.70 -13.42
CA ARG A 250 0.81 3.02 -12.89
C ARG A 250 0.97 2.56 -11.43
N LEU A 251 2.15 2.11 -11.03
CA LEU A 251 2.40 1.75 -9.63
C LEU A 251 2.29 2.98 -8.72
N VAL A 252 2.81 4.12 -9.17
CA VAL A 252 2.67 5.42 -8.46
C VAL A 252 1.21 5.80 -8.33
N ASP A 253 0.42 5.75 -9.41
CA ASP A 253 -1.01 6.05 -9.38
C ASP A 253 -1.74 5.21 -8.32
N CYS A 254 -1.41 3.91 -8.24
CA CYS A 254 -2.03 3.00 -7.28
C CYS A 254 -1.71 3.38 -5.83
N MET A 255 -0.44 3.75 -5.54
CA MET A 255 -0.04 4.11 -4.18
C MET A 255 -0.58 5.49 -3.77
N GLU A 256 -0.62 6.43 -4.71
CA GLU A 256 -1.22 7.74 -4.49
C GLU A 256 -2.72 7.61 -4.22
N GLU A 257 -3.45 6.86 -5.06
CA GLU A 257 -4.87 6.57 -4.90
C GLU A 257 -5.15 5.86 -3.56
N PHE A 258 -4.33 4.86 -3.21
CA PHE A 258 -4.43 4.15 -1.93
C PHE A 258 -4.36 5.11 -0.74
N VAL A 259 -3.39 6.04 -0.71
CA VAL A 259 -3.25 7.00 0.40
C VAL A 259 -4.48 7.90 0.48
N LYS A 260 -4.93 8.44 -0.67
CA LYS A 260 -6.13 9.31 -0.72
C LYS A 260 -7.36 8.60 -0.16
N TYR A 261 -7.66 7.38 -0.62
CA TYR A 261 -8.80 6.61 -0.10
C TYR A 261 -8.64 6.25 1.37
N THR A 262 -7.44 5.87 1.82
CA THR A 262 -7.22 5.48 3.21
C THR A 262 -7.46 6.65 4.17
N ILE A 263 -7.01 7.86 3.80
CA ILE A 263 -7.28 9.09 4.58
C ILE A 263 -8.78 9.34 4.70
N LEU A 264 -9.54 9.17 3.62
CA LEU A 264 -10.98 9.41 3.60
C LEU A 264 -11.77 8.33 4.36
N MET A 265 -11.36 7.07 4.28
CA MET A 265 -12.12 5.95 4.82
C MET A 265 -11.82 5.67 6.30
N ARG A 266 -10.56 5.83 6.74
CA ARG A 266 -10.10 5.46 8.09
C ARG A 266 -10.98 6.06 9.22
N PRO A 267 -11.37 7.36 9.20
CA PRO A 267 -12.20 7.95 10.26
C PRO A 267 -13.62 7.36 10.36
N HIS A 268 -14.06 6.60 9.35
CA HIS A 268 -15.45 6.13 9.22
C HIS A 268 -15.55 4.60 9.21
N MET A 269 -14.49 3.87 9.61
CA MET A 269 -14.49 2.40 9.59
C MET A 269 -15.64 1.78 10.39
N ASP A 270 -15.96 2.34 11.56
CA ASP A 270 -17.06 1.86 12.41
C ASP A 270 -18.42 2.09 11.74
N LEU A 271 -18.61 3.24 11.08
CA LEU A 271 -19.82 3.57 10.33
C LEU A 271 -20.04 2.56 9.19
N PHE A 272 -18.99 2.22 8.43
CA PHE A 272 -19.09 1.22 7.35
C PHE A 272 -19.27 -0.21 7.87
N GLY A 273 -18.87 -0.47 9.12
CA GLY A 273 -19.07 -1.73 9.81
C GLY A 273 -20.49 -1.91 10.37
N ASP A 274 -21.23 -0.83 10.61
CA ASP A 274 -22.54 -0.86 11.24
C ASP A 274 -23.64 -1.34 10.27
N ARG A 275 -23.92 -2.65 10.31
CA ARG A 275 -24.83 -3.32 9.37
C ARG A 275 -26.18 -3.62 9.98
N PHE A 276 -27.22 -3.35 9.19
CA PHE A 276 -28.60 -3.68 9.53
C PHE A 276 -28.77 -5.12 10.02
N SER A 277 -28.28 -6.12 9.28
CA SER A 277 -28.46 -7.53 9.64
C SER A 277 -27.77 -7.91 10.96
N GLU A 278 -26.62 -7.29 11.27
CA GLU A 278 -25.90 -7.54 12.53
C GLU A 278 -26.63 -6.87 13.71
N ARG A 279 -27.25 -5.69 13.50
CA ARG A 279 -28.14 -5.04 14.49
C ARG A 279 -29.41 -5.86 14.76
N GLU A 280 -30.02 -6.44 13.73
CA GLU A 280 -31.19 -7.32 13.90
C GLU A 280 -30.83 -8.60 14.66
N GLU A 281 -29.70 -9.25 14.33
CA GLU A 281 -29.24 -10.45 15.05
C GLU A 281 -29.01 -10.15 16.54
N LYS A 282 -28.39 -9.01 16.86
CA LYS A 282 -28.20 -8.57 18.24
C LYS A 282 -29.54 -8.36 18.95
N ARG A 283 -30.50 -7.66 18.32
CA ARG A 283 -31.84 -7.45 18.90
C ARG A 283 -32.55 -8.76 19.21
N VAL A 284 -32.46 -9.74 18.31
CA VAL A 284 -33.06 -11.07 18.52
C VAL A 284 -32.37 -11.84 19.66
N LYS A 285 -31.05 -11.73 19.81
CA LYS A 285 -30.31 -12.34 20.93
C LYS A 285 -30.69 -11.71 22.26
N ASP A 286 -30.73 -10.37 22.32
CA ASP A 286 -31.08 -9.62 23.52
C ASP A 286 -32.52 -9.94 23.96
N ALA A 287 -33.46 -10.07 23.01
CA ALA A 287 -34.84 -10.45 23.30
C ALA A 287 -34.99 -11.89 23.84
N LYS A 288 -34.04 -12.79 23.55
CA LYS A 288 -34.05 -14.18 24.04
C LYS A 288 -33.43 -14.36 25.42
N HIS A 289 -32.64 -13.39 25.90
CA HIS A 289 -32.00 -13.44 27.23
C HIS A 289 -32.23 -12.15 28.05
N PRO A 290 -33.47 -11.84 28.44
CA PRO A 290 -33.79 -10.58 29.13
C PRO A 290 -33.28 -10.45 30.59
N PHE A 291 -32.72 -11.51 31.20
CA PHE A 291 -32.40 -11.54 32.65
C PHE A 291 -31.01 -12.12 32.99
N LEU A 292 -29.95 -11.67 32.32
CA LEU A 292 -28.58 -11.87 32.80
C LEU A 292 -27.98 -10.50 33.16
N TYR A 293 -28.36 -10.00 34.33
CA TYR A 293 -27.67 -8.95 35.08
C TYR A 293 -27.30 -9.53 36.45
#